data_AF-A0A9X3DG69-F1
#
_entry.id   AF-A0A9X3DG69-F1
#
_cell.length_a   1.000
_cell.length_b   1.000
_cell.length_c   1.000
_cell.angle_alpha   90.00
_cell.angle_beta   90.00
_cell.angle_gamma   90.00
#
_symmetry.space_group_name_H-M   'P 1'
#
loop_
_entity.id
_entity.type
_entity.pdbx_description
1 polymer ?
#
loop_
_entity_poly.entity_id
_entity_poly.type
_entity_poly.pdbx_seq_one_letter_code
_entity_poly.pdbx_strand_id
1 'polypeptide(L)'
;MGNIAQEVLQLDNVLLHQLITKIEKVTKVVVELQAELQTKTKPYMSFAEVVEFTGYGSTWVKKNKTELGGRKVGGGLRFKRETVIEFMDQYEVKR
;
A
#
# COMPACT_ATOMS: atom_id res chain seq x y z
N MET A 1 -7.28 -34.65 38.90
CA MET A 1 -8.20 -33.91 38.01
C MET A 1 -7.75 -32.49 37.70
N GLY A 2 -7.13 -31.74 38.62
CA GLY A 2 -6.71 -30.35 38.36
C GLY A 2 -5.60 -30.15 37.32
N ASN A 3 -4.69 -31.11 37.15
CA ASN A 3 -3.51 -30.93 36.28
C ASN A 3 -3.81 -31.04 34.78
N ILE A 4 -4.69 -31.97 34.40
CA ILE A 4 -5.02 -32.25 32.98
C ILE A 4 -5.81 -31.09 32.36
N ALA A 5 -6.76 -30.50 33.09
CA ALA A 5 -7.53 -29.36 32.60
C ALA A 5 -6.64 -28.12 32.34
N GLN A 6 -5.59 -27.95 33.14
CA GLN A 6 -4.65 -26.85 33.02
C GLN A 6 -3.68 -27.03 31.84
N GLU A 7 -3.24 -28.27 31.60
CA GLU A 7 -2.44 -28.64 30.42
C GLU A 7 -3.23 -28.47 29.11
N VAL A 8 -4.53 -28.85 29.08
CA VAL A 8 -5.41 -28.64 27.93
C VAL A 8 -5.60 -27.15 27.62
N LEU A 9 -5.87 -26.33 28.64
CA LEU A 9 -5.98 -24.87 28.49
C LEU A 9 -4.68 -24.23 27.97
N GLN A 10 -3.51 -24.74 28.37
CA GLN A 10 -2.24 -24.25 27.84
C GLN A 10 -2.03 -24.63 26.38
N LEU A 11 -2.38 -25.86 25.99
CA LEU A 11 -2.33 -26.32 24.60
C LEU A 11 -3.26 -25.50 23.70
N ASP A 12 -4.49 -25.24 24.13
CA ASP A 12 -5.44 -24.41 23.39
C ASP A 12 -4.92 -22.99 23.18
N ASN A 13 -4.30 -22.39 24.21
CA ASN A 13 -3.68 -21.07 24.09
C ASN A 13 -2.50 -21.06 23.13
N VAL A 14 -1.65 -22.09 23.12
CA VAL A 14 -0.52 -22.20 22.18
C VAL A 14 -1.02 -22.34 20.74
N LEU A 15 -2.03 -23.19 20.51
CA LEU A 15 -2.61 -23.39 19.19
C LEU A 15 -3.29 -22.12 18.66
N LEU A 16 -4.00 -21.39 19.52
CA LEU A 16 -4.60 -20.10 19.18
C LEU A 16 -3.54 -19.05 18.80
N HIS A 17 -2.46 -18.94 19.57
CA HIS A 17 -1.36 -18.03 19.22
C HIS A 17 -0.71 -18.39 17.89
N GLN A 18 -0.47 -19.69 17.64
CA GLN A 18 0.08 -20.15 16.36
C GLN A 18 -0.86 -19.83 15.18
N LEU A 19 -2.16 -19.98 15.37
CA LEU A 19 -3.16 -19.64 14.35
C LEU A 19 -3.15 -18.13 14.06
N ILE A 20 -3.15 -17.30 15.11
CA ILE A 20 -3.06 -15.83 14.98
C ILE A 20 -1.82 -15.44 14.18
N THR A 21 -0.64 -15.95 14.56
CA THR A 21 0.62 -15.66 13.85
C THR A 21 0.56 -16.10 12.38
N LYS A 22 -0.07 -17.23 12.06
CA LYS A 22 -0.23 -17.67 10.67
C LYS A 22 -1.16 -16.73 9.90
N ILE A 23 -2.27 -16.30 10.50
CA ILE A 23 -3.20 -15.34 9.90
C ILE A 23 -2.51 -14.00 9.64
N GLU A 24 -1.76 -13.47 10.61
CA GLU A 24 -1.01 -12.21 10.45
C GLU A 24 -0.01 -12.29 9.28
N LYS A 25 0.70 -13.41 9.15
CA LYS A 25 1.61 -13.64 8.02
C LYS A 25 0.88 -13.66 6.69
N VAL A 26 -0.26 -14.35 6.60
CA VAL A 26 -1.06 -14.40 5.38
C VAL A 26 -1.59 -13.02 5.02
N THR A 27 -2.12 -12.28 6.00
CA THR A 27 -2.60 -10.91 5.81
C THR A 27 -1.50 -10.02 5.24
N LYS A 28 -0.29 -10.10 5.78
CA LYS A 28 0.86 -9.35 5.26
C LYS A 28 1.15 -9.67 3.80
N VAL A 29 1.23 -10.95 3.44
CA VAL A 29 1.49 -11.39 2.06
C VAL A 29 0.38 -10.92 1.11
N VAL A 30 -0.88 -10.99 1.53
CA VAL A 30 -2.02 -10.54 0.71
C VAL A 30 -1.95 -9.02 0.45
N VAL A 31 -1.60 -8.22 1.46
CA VAL A 31 -1.44 -6.77 1.32
C VAL A 31 -0.28 -6.44 0.37
N GLU A 32 0.85 -7.12 0.49
CA GLU A 32 2.01 -6.96 -0.39
C GLU A 32 1.65 -7.31 -1.85
N LEU A 33 1.00 -8.46 -2.08
CA LEU A 33 0.55 -8.87 -3.41
C LEU A 33 -0.49 -7.92 -4.00
N GLN A 34 -1.38 -7.36 -3.18
CA GLN A 34 -2.37 -6.38 -3.64
C GLN A 34 -1.69 -5.09 -4.11
N ALA A 35 -0.67 -4.61 -3.40
CA ALA A 35 0.13 -3.46 -3.82
C ALA A 35 0.86 -3.74 -5.15
N GLU A 36 1.49 -4.90 -5.30
CA GLU A 36 2.12 -5.32 -6.55
C GLU A 36 1.12 -5.47 -7.72
N LEU A 37 -0.08 -5.99 -7.45
CA LEU A 37 -1.13 -6.12 -8.45
C LEU A 37 -1.64 -4.74 -8.91
N GLN A 38 -1.76 -3.78 -8.00
CA GLN A 38 -2.17 -2.42 -8.36
C GLN A 38 -1.14 -1.72 -9.25
N THR A 39 0.17 -1.92 -9.01
CA THR A 39 1.21 -1.36 -9.87
C THR A 39 1.24 -2.03 -11.25
N LYS A 40 1.06 -3.35 -11.32
CA LYS A 40 1.07 -4.11 -12.59
C LYS A 40 -0.19 -3.90 -13.45
N THR A 41 -1.37 -3.87 -12.84
CA THR A 41 -2.65 -3.79 -13.57
C THR A 41 -3.07 -2.36 -13.89
N LYS A 42 -2.64 -1.39 -13.07
CA LYS A 42 -2.94 0.04 -13.26
C LYS A 42 -1.65 0.88 -13.20
N PRO A 43 -0.74 0.69 -14.17
CA PRO A 43 0.58 1.33 -14.19
C PRO A 43 0.51 2.84 -14.39
N TYR A 44 -0.63 3.36 -14.86
CA TYR A 44 -0.84 4.78 -15.06
C TYR A 44 -1.99 5.31 -14.19
N MET A 45 -1.77 6.48 -13.62
CA MET A 45 -2.76 7.28 -12.90
C MET A 45 -3.19 8.46 -13.75
N SER A 46 -4.47 8.80 -13.67
CA SER A 46 -5.03 10.06 -14.14
C SER A 46 -4.67 11.21 -13.20
N PHE A 47 -4.87 12.43 -13.65
CA PHE A 47 -4.65 13.61 -12.83
C PHE A 47 -5.47 13.61 -11.52
N ALA A 48 -6.74 13.18 -11.58
CA ALA A 48 -7.58 13.10 -10.40
C ALA A 48 -7.05 12.08 -9.39
N GLU A 49 -6.60 10.92 -9.87
CA GLU A 49 -6.03 9.87 -9.01
C GLU A 49 -4.71 10.30 -8.37
N VAL A 50 -3.88 11.10 -9.04
CA VAL A 50 -2.67 11.66 -8.43
C VAL A 50 -3.01 12.69 -7.33
N VAL A 51 -4.02 13.53 -7.55
CA VAL A 51 -4.50 14.46 -6.51
C VAL A 51 -4.98 13.69 -5.27
N GLU A 52 -5.76 12.63 -5.47
CA GLU A 52 -6.23 11.77 -4.38
C GLU A 52 -5.08 11.04 -3.70
N PHE A 53 -4.18 10.42 -4.47
CA PHE A 53 -3.05 9.65 -3.94
C PHE A 53 -2.07 10.50 -3.13
N THR A 54 -1.73 11.69 -3.63
CA THR A 54 -0.75 12.56 -2.97
C THR A 54 -1.33 13.38 -1.81
N GLY A 55 -2.67 13.46 -1.70
CA GLY A 55 -3.35 14.33 -0.75
C GLY A 55 -3.18 15.84 -1.02
N TYR A 56 -2.44 16.23 -2.06
CA TYR A 56 -2.19 17.63 -2.41
C TYR A 56 -3.22 18.17 -3.41
N GLY A 57 -3.57 19.45 -3.25
CA GLY A 57 -4.51 20.13 -4.15
C GLY A 57 -4.03 20.16 -5.61
N SER A 58 -4.99 20.27 -6.54
CA SER A 58 -4.74 20.23 -8.00
C SER A 58 -3.71 21.24 -8.49
N THR A 59 -3.61 22.41 -7.84
CA THR A 59 -2.63 23.45 -8.22
C THR A 59 -1.21 22.98 -7.97
N TRP A 60 -0.97 22.28 -6.85
CA TRP A 60 0.33 21.71 -6.52
C TRP A 60 0.69 20.61 -7.51
N VAL A 61 -0.24 19.69 -7.80
CA VAL A 61 -0.02 18.61 -8.79
C VAL A 61 0.27 19.18 -10.18
N LYS A 62 -0.41 20.26 -10.60
CA LYS A 62 -0.11 20.95 -11.88
C LYS A 62 1.28 21.57 -11.91
N LYS A 63 1.74 22.13 -10.78
CA LYS A 63 3.08 22.75 -10.67
C LYS A 63 4.19 21.70 -10.74
N ASN A 64 4.02 20.58 -10.05
CA ASN A 64 5.02 19.51 -9.97
C ASN A 64 4.79 18.39 -10.99
N LYS A 65 3.89 18.57 -11.97
CA LYS A 65 3.51 17.52 -12.93
C LYS A 65 4.69 16.91 -13.68
N THR A 66 5.74 17.69 -13.95
CA THR A 66 6.92 17.22 -14.67
C THR A 66 7.77 16.29 -13.80
N GLU A 67 7.95 16.66 -12.53
CA GLU A 67 8.70 15.87 -11.53
C GLU A 67 7.96 14.59 -11.16
N LEU A 68 6.64 14.66 -11.08
CA LEU A 68 5.73 13.50 -10.93
C LEU A 68 5.69 12.58 -12.17
N GLY A 69 6.44 12.89 -13.24
CA GLY A 69 6.48 12.08 -14.46
C GLY A 69 5.23 12.19 -15.35
N GLY A 70 4.45 13.25 -15.20
CA GLY A 70 3.22 13.49 -15.94
C GLY A 70 3.45 13.76 -17.44
N ARG A 71 2.73 13.03 -18.28
CA ARG A 71 2.73 13.19 -19.75
C ARG A 71 1.33 13.41 -20.28
N LYS A 72 1.22 14.20 -21.35
CA LYS A 72 -0.05 14.43 -22.04
C LYS A 72 -0.33 13.27 -23.00
N VAL A 73 -1.43 12.55 -22.78
CA VAL A 73 -1.86 11.41 -23.60
C VAL A 73 -3.36 11.57 -23.87
N GLY A 74 -3.77 11.62 -25.15
CA GLY A 74 -5.19 11.63 -25.54
C GLY A 74 -6.02 12.76 -24.91
N GLY A 75 -5.43 13.94 -24.71
CA GLY A 75 -6.11 15.11 -24.13
C GLY A 75 -6.05 15.24 -22.60
N GLY A 76 -5.59 14.20 -21.88
CA GLY A 76 -5.44 14.22 -20.42
C GLY A 76 -3.98 14.07 -19.96
N LEU A 77 -3.71 14.42 -18.70
CA LEU A 77 -2.44 14.05 -18.04
C LEU A 77 -2.53 12.61 -17.53
N ARG A 78 -1.47 11.86 -17.79
CA ARG A 78 -1.22 10.51 -17.28
C ARG A 78 0.13 10.46 -16.60
N PHE A 79 0.20 9.76 -15.49
CA PHE A 79 1.36 9.65 -14.62
C PHE A 79 1.69 8.18 -14.41
N LYS A 80 2.95 7.78 -14.50
CA LYS A 80 3.33 6.42 -14.08
C LYS A 80 3.17 6.34 -12.57
N ARG A 81 2.49 5.29 -12.10
CA ARG A 81 2.22 5.11 -10.67
C ARG A 81 3.51 5.05 -9.86
N GLU A 82 4.47 4.26 -10.31
CA GLU A 82 5.79 4.08 -9.66
C GLU A 82 6.54 5.42 -9.51
N THR A 83 6.61 6.23 -10.57
CA THR A 83 7.29 7.54 -10.52
C THR A 83 6.65 8.50 -9.51
N VAL A 84 5.32 8.46 -9.37
CA VAL A 84 4.62 9.29 -8.37
C VAL A 84 4.92 8.80 -6.95
N ILE A 85 4.95 7.48 -6.72
CA ILE A 85 5.30 6.89 -5.43
C ILE A 85 6.74 7.29 -5.05
N GLU A 86 7.71 7.05 -5.94
CA GLU A 86 9.12 7.37 -5.72
C GLU A 86 9.34 8.86 -5.42
N PHE A 87 8.63 9.75 -6.12
CA PHE A 87 8.71 11.18 -5.85
C PHE A 87 8.19 11.53 -4.46
N MET A 88 7.05 10.96 -4.06
CA MET A 88 6.44 11.25 -2.77
C MET A 88 7.29 10.73 -1.60
N ASP A 89 7.85 9.53 -1.71
CA ASP A 89 8.77 8.97 -0.71
C ASP A 89 9.98 9.90 -0.48
N GLN A 90 10.54 10.49 -1.54
CA GLN A 90 11.63 11.46 -1.42
C GLN A 90 11.19 12.84 -0.91
N TYR A 91 9.95 13.23 -1.21
CA TYR A 91 9.41 14.54 -0.83
C TYR A 91 9.10 14.60 0.67
N GLU A 92 8.56 13.52 1.25
CA GLU A 92 8.27 13.43 2.69
C GLU A 92 9.53 13.40 3.55
N VAL A 93 10.62 12.77 3.08
CA VAL A 93 11.92 12.74 3.78
C VAL A 93 12.60 14.12 3.84
N LYS A 94 12.20 15.07 2.98
CA LYS A 94 12.75 16.44 2.96
C LYS A 94 11.97 17.43 3.83
N ARG A 95 10.94 16.99 4.56
CA ARG A 95 10.24 17.77 5.59
C ARG A 95 10.74 17.42 6.98
#